data_AF-A0A0R3XBW3-F1
#
_entry.id   AF-A0A0R3XBW3-F1
#
_cell.length_a   1.000
_cell.length_b   1.000
_cell.length_c   1.000
_cell.angle_alpha   90.00
_cell.angle_beta   90.00
_cell.angle_gamma   90.00
#
_symmetry.space_group_name_H-M   'P 1'
#
loop_
_entity.id
_entity.type
_entity.pdbx_description
1 polymer ?
#
loop_
_entity_poly.entity_id
_entity_poly.type
_entity_poly.pdbx_seq_one_letter_code
_entity_poly.pdbx_strand_id
1 'polypeptide(L)'
;MHLPCIAISLMQQAVVYLLRIRPRLSSLLASYNHTCHAIGTEDDSSGLRHRWVQQRGVLMTEVTAIQANLNVVIEGQQKLTGPKTTLFQLCAYYLAFLDFALHSFQRGQRLLMAFPDLSNREIREIRVLELPSMTSQISSVAPTAINEKERANLIADVITIKLCRNTVKTAAEFTTSAMTSFFLPPLRL
;
A
#
# COMPACT_ATOMS: atom_id res chain seq x y z
N MET A 1 -9.28 -26.22 -27.81
CA MET A 1 -9.88 -26.20 -26.45
C MET A 1 -8.79 -26.14 -25.35
N HIS A 2 -8.00 -25.07 -25.25
CA HIS A 2 -6.91 -24.97 -24.24
C HIS A 2 -6.97 -23.73 -23.33
N LEU A 3 -7.83 -22.76 -23.62
CA LEU A 3 -7.98 -21.56 -22.79
C LEU A 3 -8.49 -21.77 -21.35
N PRO A 4 -9.46 -22.68 -21.06
CA PRO A 4 -10.02 -22.75 -19.70
C PRO A 4 -9.02 -23.29 -18.67
N CYS A 5 -8.13 -24.21 -19.05
CA CYS A 5 -7.12 -24.76 -18.14
C CYS A 5 -6.06 -23.73 -17.73
N ILE A 6 -5.66 -22.86 -18.66
CA ILE A 6 -4.67 -21.79 -18.40
C ILE A 6 -5.27 -20.75 -17.44
N ALA A 7 -6.52 -20.33 -17.67
CA ALA A 7 -7.20 -19.36 -16.81
C ALA A 7 -7.38 -19.87 -15.37
N ILE A 8 -7.71 -21.16 -15.20
CA ILE A 8 -7.81 -21.80 -13.88
C ILE A 8 -6.45 -21.84 -13.18
N SER A 9 -5.39 -22.19 -13.90
CA SER A 9 -4.01 -22.22 -13.37
C SER A 9 -3.55 -20.84 -12.89
N LEU A 10 -3.78 -19.79 -13.68
CA LEU A 10 -3.44 -18.41 -13.31
C LEU A 10 -4.22 -17.92 -12.09
N MET A 11 -5.53 -18.23 -12.04
CA MET A 11 -6.35 -17.88 -10.88
C MET A 11 -5.85 -18.57 -9.61
N GLN A 12 -5.51 -19.87 -9.68
CA GLN A 12 -4.98 -20.61 -8.53
C GLN A 12 -3.64 -20.03 -8.05
N GLN A 13 -2.73 -19.70 -8.97
CA GLN A 13 -1.46 -19.05 -8.63
C GLN A 13 -1.68 -17.69 -7.94
N ALA A 14 -2.61 -16.88 -8.44
CA ALA A 14 -2.95 -15.60 -7.83
C ALA A 14 -3.54 -15.76 -6.42
N VAL A 15 -4.45 -16.72 -6.22
CA VAL A 15 -5.00 -17.04 -4.89
C VAL A 15 -3.89 -17.47 -3.94
N VAL A 16 -3.01 -18.38 -4.36
CA VAL A 16 -1.90 -18.88 -3.54
C VAL A 16 -0.94 -17.75 -3.15
N TYR A 17 -0.59 -16.89 -4.11
CA TYR A 17 0.23 -15.70 -3.84
C TYR A 17 -0.43 -14.81 -2.78
N LEU A 18 -1.69 -14.45 -2.98
CA LEU A 18 -2.44 -13.58 -2.08
C LEU A 18 -2.53 -14.17 -0.66
N LEU A 19 -2.79 -15.47 -0.52
CA LEU A 19 -2.80 -16.12 0.79
C LEU A 19 -1.42 -16.09 1.46
N ARG A 20 -0.35 -16.34 0.70
CA ARG A 20 1.02 -16.44 1.21
C ARG A 20 1.58 -15.10 1.69
N ILE A 21 1.23 -14.00 1.05
CA ILE A 21 1.83 -12.69 1.39
C ILE A 21 1.23 -12.05 2.66
N ARG A 22 0.08 -12.52 3.16
CA ARG A 22 -0.64 -11.88 4.27
C ARG A 22 0.23 -11.56 5.50
N PRO A 23 1.04 -12.50 6.04
CA PRO A 23 1.85 -12.22 7.23
C PRO A 23 2.90 -11.14 6.98
N ARG A 24 3.49 -11.14 5.77
CA ARG A 24 4.46 -10.13 5.35
C ARG A 24 3.82 -8.75 5.24
N LEU A 25 2.61 -8.66 4.69
CA LEU A 25 1.86 -7.40 4.60
C LEU A 25 1.57 -6.81 5.98
N SER A 26 1.09 -7.63 6.92
CA SER A 26 0.84 -7.19 8.30
C SER A 26 2.11 -6.66 8.97
N SER A 27 3.23 -7.37 8.79
CA SER A 27 4.54 -6.96 9.33
C SER A 27 5.04 -5.65 8.72
N LEU A 28 4.98 -5.53 7.39
CA LEU A 28 5.38 -4.31 6.68
C LEU A 28 4.55 -3.10 7.10
N LEU A 29 3.23 -3.26 7.22
CA LEU A 29 2.33 -2.17 7.58
C LEU A 29 2.49 -1.77 9.05
N ALA A 30 2.67 -2.74 9.96
CA ALA A 30 2.98 -2.47 11.35
C ALA A 30 4.32 -1.72 11.48
N SER A 31 5.35 -2.16 10.75
CA SER A 31 6.67 -1.52 10.73
C SER A 31 6.61 -0.09 10.18
N TYR A 32 5.90 0.12 9.06
CA TYR A 32 5.67 1.45 8.50
C TYR A 32 4.93 2.36 9.48
N ASN A 33 3.85 1.88 10.10
CA ASN A 33 3.09 2.67 11.05
C ASN A 33 3.94 3.01 12.29
N HIS A 34 4.72 2.06 12.80
CA HIS A 34 5.63 2.30 13.92
C HIS A 34 6.66 3.39 13.60
N THR A 35 7.33 3.32 12.45
CA THR A 35 8.27 4.38 12.02
C THR A 35 7.55 5.72 11.85
N CYS A 36 6.35 5.72 11.26
CA CYS A 36 5.52 6.91 11.08
C CYS A 36 5.16 7.59 12.42
N HIS A 37 4.98 6.82 13.50
CA HIS A 37 4.70 7.35 14.84
C HIS A 37 5.86 8.16 15.45
N ALA A 38 7.10 7.92 15.04
CA ALA A 38 8.28 8.62 15.55
C ALA A 38 8.55 9.97 14.85
N ILE A 39 7.87 10.25 13.74
CA ILE A 39 8.01 11.53 13.02
C ILE A 39 7.46 12.68 13.87
N GLY A 40 8.24 13.76 14.00
CA GLY A 40 7.90 14.92 14.83
C GLY A 40 8.11 14.70 16.33
N THR A 41 8.79 13.62 16.73
CA THR A 41 9.17 13.31 18.13
C THR A 41 10.68 13.44 18.32
N GLU A 42 11.16 13.22 19.55
CA GLU A 42 12.61 13.21 19.87
C GLU A 42 13.40 12.15 19.08
N ASP A 43 12.74 11.07 18.64
CA ASP A 43 13.34 10.01 17.82
C ASP A 43 13.40 10.37 16.32
N ASP A 44 12.83 11.51 15.91
CA ASP A 44 12.80 11.92 14.52
C ASP A 44 14.21 12.25 14.01
N SER A 45 14.65 11.50 13.01
CA SER A 45 15.99 11.61 12.45
C SER A 45 15.98 11.35 10.95
N SER A 46 17.00 11.82 10.26
CA SER A 46 17.17 11.59 8.82
C SER A 46 17.19 10.09 8.48
N GLY A 47 17.82 9.26 9.32
CA GLY A 47 17.85 7.80 9.15
C GLY A 47 16.47 7.17 9.32
N LEU A 48 15.67 7.64 10.28
CA LEU A 48 14.31 7.18 10.49
C LEU A 48 13.39 7.58 9.32
N ARG A 49 13.50 8.82 8.84
CA ARG A 49 12.77 9.31 7.66
C ARG A 49 13.13 8.54 6.38
N HIS A 50 14.40 8.25 6.16
CA HIS A 50 14.84 7.42 5.04
C HIS A 50 14.26 6.00 5.12
N ARG A 51 14.29 5.37 6.30
CA ARG A 51 13.66 4.07 6.53
C ARG A 51 12.16 4.11 6.25
N TRP A 52 11.48 5.17 6.69
CA TRP A 52 10.05 5.36 6.48
C TRP A 52 9.69 5.42 4.98
N VAL A 53 10.47 6.18 4.18
CA VAL A 53 10.31 6.25 2.72
C VAL A 53 10.57 4.88 2.06
N GLN A 54 11.60 4.14 2.50
CA GLN A 54 11.85 2.79 1.99
C GLN A 54 10.70 1.84 2.28
N GLN A 55 10.19 1.83 3.52
CA GLN A 55 9.03 1.02 3.91
C GLN A 55 7.79 1.38 3.09
N ARG A 56 7.56 2.67 2.83
CA ARG A 56 6.50 3.15 1.92
C ARG A 56 6.62 2.50 0.54
N GLY A 57 7.81 2.57 -0.07
CA GLY A 57 8.07 2.01 -1.40
C GLY A 57 7.81 0.50 -1.48
N VAL A 58 8.25 -0.25 -0.46
CA VAL A 58 7.99 -1.69 -0.38
C VAL A 58 6.50 -1.97 -0.25
N LEU A 59 5.79 -1.26 0.63
CA LEU A 59 4.33 -1.41 0.78
C LEU A 59 3.58 -1.13 -0.52
N MET A 60 3.98 -0.09 -1.25
CA MET A 60 3.32 0.26 -2.52
C MET A 60 3.59 -0.75 -3.63
N THR A 61 4.76 -1.37 -3.64
CA THR A 61 5.05 -2.50 -4.53
C THR A 61 4.11 -3.67 -4.23
N GLU A 62 3.91 -3.99 -2.95
CA GLU A 62 2.98 -5.05 -2.55
C GLU A 62 1.51 -4.69 -2.84
N VAL A 63 1.08 -3.44 -2.61
CA VAL A 63 -0.29 -2.98 -2.96
C VAL A 63 -0.54 -3.14 -4.46
N THR A 64 0.43 -2.79 -5.30
CA THR A 64 0.33 -2.95 -6.76
C THR A 64 0.23 -4.42 -7.14
N ALA A 65 1.04 -5.29 -6.52
CA ALA A 65 0.99 -6.73 -6.76
C ALA A 65 -0.33 -7.35 -6.29
N ILE A 66 -0.86 -6.92 -5.13
CA ILE A 66 -2.20 -7.32 -4.65
C ILE A 66 -3.25 -6.94 -5.69
N GLN A 67 -3.25 -5.71 -6.18
CA GLN A 67 -4.21 -5.24 -7.17
C GLN A 67 -4.16 -6.10 -8.44
N ALA A 68 -2.97 -6.36 -8.97
CA ALA A 68 -2.79 -7.20 -10.15
C ALA A 68 -3.33 -8.62 -9.95
N ASN A 69 -3.00 -9.26 -8.83
CA ASN A 69 -3.46 -10.62 -8.53
C ASN A 69 -4.96 -10.67 -8.26
N LEU A 70 -5.53 -9.68 -7.57
CA LEU A 70 -6.98 -9.60 -7.35
C LEU A 70 -7.74 -9.45 -8.65
N ASN A 71 -7.25 -8.64 -9.60
CA ASN A 71 -7.87 -8.53 -10.93
C ASN A 71 -7.93 -9.89 -11.63
N VAL A 72 -6.83 -10.67 -11.61
CA VAL A 72 -6.81 -12.03 -12.17
C VAL A 72 -7.84 -12.93 -11.50
N VAL A 73 -7.97 -12.88 -10.17
CA VAL A 73 -8.96 -13.68 -9.45
C VAL A 73 -10.39 -13.25 -9.80
N ILE A 74 -10.67 -11.95 -9.86
CA ILE A 74 -11.98 -11.41 -10.20
C ILE A 74 -12.38 -11.84 -11.62
N GLU A 75 -11.50 -11.65 -12.60
CA GLU A 75 -11.74 -12.05 -13.98
C GLU A 75 -11.94 -13.56 -14.14
N GLY A 76 -11.14 -14.37 -13.43
CA GLY A 76 -11.28 -15.82 -13.40
C GLY A 76 -12.63 -16.24 -12.82
N GLN A 77 -13.04 -15.63 -11.69
CA GLN A 77 -14.30 -15.94 -11.00
C GLN A 77 -15.54 -15.47 -11.77
N GLN A 78 -15.46 -14.43 -12.59
CA GLN A 78 -16.56 -14.03 -13.48
C GLN A 78 -16.84 -15.08 -14.57
N LYS A 79 -15.83 -15.86 -14.96
CA LYS A 79 -15.93 -16.89 -16.02
C LYS A 79 -16.35 -18.26 -15.49
N LEU A 80 -16.37 -18.46 -14.17
CA LEU A 80 -16.70 -19.73 -13.52
C LEU A 80 -18.10 -19.67 -12.89
N THR A 81 -18.87 -20.74 -13.04
CA THR A 81 -20.24 -20.88 -12.49
C THR A 81 -20.28 -21.42 -11.05
N GLY A 82 -19.12 -21.56 -10.41
CA GLY A 82 -18.97 -22.18 -9.08
C GLY A 82 -19.10 -21.21 -7.90
N PRO A 83 -19.09 -21.74 -6.66
CA PRO A 83 -19.18 -20.95 -5.44
C PRO A 83 -17.97 -20.00 -5.27
N LYS A 84 -18.26 -18.73 -4.97
CA LYS A 84 -17.27 -17.64 -4.89
C LYS A 84 -16.67 -17.45 -3.48
N THR A 85 -16.71 -18.49 -2.63
CA THR A 85 -16.33 -18.42 -1.20
C THR A 85 -14.88 -17.97 -0.99
N THR A 86 -13.95 -18.46 -1.81
CA THR A 86 -12.53 -18.08 -1.74
C THR A 86 -12.32 -16.60 -2.08
N LEU A 87 -13.05 -16.07 -3.08
CA LEU A 87 -13.00 -14.64 -3.43
C LEU A 87 -13.55 -13.79 -2.29
N PHE A 88 -14.66 -14.20 -1.68
CA PHE A 88 -15.24 -13.48 -0.53
C PHE A 88 -14.27 -13.39 0.66
N GLN A 89 -13.63 -14.50 1.05
CA GLN A 89 -12.65 -14.52 2.14
C GLN A 89 -11.40 -13.70 1.83
N LEU A 90 -10.93 -13.71 0.58
CA LEU A 90 -9.83 -12.85 0.14
C LEU A 90 -10.23 -11.38 0.23
N CYS A 91 -11.39 -11.01 -0.31
CA CYS A 91 -11.90 -9.65 -0.28
C CYS A 91 -12.04 -9.12 1.15
N ALA A 92 -12.59 -9.91 2.08
CA ALA A 92 -12.75 -9.50 3.47
C ALA A 92 -11.40 -9.14 4.13
N TYR A 93 -10.37 -9.98 3.96
CA TYR A 93 -9.03 -9.70 4.47
C TYR A 93 -8.43 -8.43 3.83
N TYR A 94 -8.46 -8.35 2.50
CA TYR A 94 -7.79 -7.25 1.80
C TYR A 94 -8.50 -5.91 1.96
N LEU A 95 -9.81 -5.89 2.15
CA LEU A 95 -10.53 -4.68 2.54
C LEU A 95 -10.02 -4.16 3.88
N ALA A 96 -9.97 -5.01 4.91
CA ALA A 96 -9.47 -4.60 6.22
C ALA A 96 -8.00 -4.14 6.16
N PHE A 97 -7.15 -4.85 5.42
CA PHE A 97 -5.77 -4.45 5.21
C PHE A 97 -5.66 -3.08 4.51
N LEU A 98 -6.40 -2.87 3.42
CA LEU A 98 -6.35 -1.62 2.64
C LEU A 98 -6.96 -0.44 3.39
N ASP A 99 -7.98 -0.66 4.22
CA ASP A 99 -8.50 0.35 5.15
C ASP A 99 -7.41 0.80 6.13
N PHE A 100 -6.71 -0.16 6.76
CA PHE A 100 -5.64 0.17 7.69
C PHE A 100 -4.43 0.82 7.02
N ALA A 101 -4.07 0.35 5.80
CA ALA A 101 -3.03 0.96 4.99
C ALA A 101 -3.40 2.41 4.63
N LEU A 102 -4.63 2.64 4.18
CA LEU A 102 -5.10 3.98 3.83
C LEU A 102 -5.00 4.95 5.01
N HIS A 103 -5.46 4.54 6.20
CA HIS A 103 -5.34 5.35 7.41
C HIS A 103 -3.88 5.66 7.76
N SER A 104 -2.99 4.66 7.65
CA SER A 104 -1.57 4.83 7.94
C SER A 104 -0.89 5.81 6.98
N PHE A 105 -1.19 5.73 5.68
CA PHE A 105 -0.63 6.63 4.67
C PHE A 105 -1.20 8.04 4.76
N GLN A 106 -2.50 8.20 5.01
CA GLN A 106 -3.11 9.51 5.26
C GLN A 106 -2.52 10.20 6.49
N ARG A 107 -2.22 9.42 7.54
CA ARG A 107 -1.47 9.95 8.68
C ARG A 107 -0.07 10.38 8.28
N GLY A 108 0.64 9.54 7.55
CA GLY A 108 1.95 9.87 7.00
C GLY A 108 1.93 11.20 6.24
N GLN A 109 0.90 11.40 5.42
CA GLN A 109 0.72 12.65 4.67
C GLN A 109 0.55 13.85 5.59
N ARG A 110 -0.26 13.73 6.65
CA ARG A 110 -0.44 14.81 7.64
C ARG A 110 0.86 15.11 8.38
N LEU A 111 1.64 14.09 8.73
CA LEU A 111 2.91 14.28 9.43
C LEU A 111 3.96 14.94 8.56
N LEU A 112 4.06 14.57 7.28
CA LEU A 112 4.96 15.23 6.33
C LEU A 112 4.61 16.72 6.15
N MET A 113 3.31 17.06 6.18
CA MET A 113 2.84 18.44 6.11
C MET A 113 3.12 19.24 7.40
N ALA A 114 3.02 18.60 8.56
CA ALA A 114 3.23 19.24 9.87
C ALA A 114 4.71 19.38 10.23
N PHE A 115 5.53 18.42 9.80
CA PHE A 115 6.97 18.34 10.07
C PHE A 115 7.74 18.20 8.74
N PRO A 116 7.63 19.20 7.84
CA PRO A 116 8.45 19.26 6.63
C PRO A 116 9.91 19.33 7.09
N ASP A 117 10.77 18.49 6.52
CA ASP A 117 12.15 18.19 6.94
C ASP A 117 12.82 19.15 7.93
N LEU A 118 13.48 18.58 8.94
CA LEU A 118 14.53 19.28 9.69
C LEU A 118 15.52 19.83 8.67
N SER A 119 15.59 21.17 8.55
CA SER A 119 16.63 21.78 7.75
C SER A 119 17.97 21.18 8.22
N ASN A 120 18.82 20.77 7.30
CA ASN A 120 20.17 20.21 7.55
C ASN A 120 21.10 21.14 8.38
N ARG A 121 20.59 22.22 8.98
CA ARG A 121 21.33 23.18 9.79
C ARG A 121 21.79 22.63 11.14
N GLU A 122 21.12 21.65 11.74
CA GLU A 122 21.52 21.15 13.07
C GLU A 122 22.48 19.96 13.05
N ILE A 123 22.71 19.31 11.89
CA ILE A 123 23.68 18.20 11.78
C ILE A 123 25.13 18.70 11.68
N ARG A 124 25.35 20.00 11.41
CA ARG A 124 26.70 20.58 11.26
C ARG A 124 27.28 21.25 12.50
N GLU A 125 26.51 21.51 13.56
CA GLU A 125 27.07 22.19 14.74
C GLU A 125 27.75 21.25 15.75
N ILE A 126 27.68 19.92 15.56
CA ILE A 126 28.26 18.97 16.53
C ILE A 126 29.63 18.40 16.09
N ARG A 127 30.11 18.65 14.86
CA ARG A 127 31.43 18.12 14.44
C ARG A 127 32.22 19.09 13.56
N VAL A 128 33.35 19.57 14.11
CA VAL A 128 34.53 20.13 13.43
C VAL A 128 34.34 21.62 13.03
N LEU A 129 34.72 22.62 13.83
CA LEU A 129 36.08 22.99 14.31
C LEU A 129 37.21 22.61 13.33
N GLU A 130 37.62 23.60 12.53
CA GLU A 130 38.90 23.72 11.79
C GLU A 130 39.01 23.28 10.31
N LEU A 131 39.50 24.28 9.54
CA LEU A 131 40.22 24.32 8.25
C LEU A 131 39.50 24.51 6.88
N PRO A 132 40.12 25.30 5.95
CA PRO A 132 39.45 25.90 4.80
C PRO A 132 39.64 25.16 3.47
N SER A 133 38.66 25.39 2.59
CA SER A 133 38.65 25.25 1.13
C SER A 133 38.83 23.85 0.53
N MET A 134 37.82 23.41 -0.22
CA MET A 134 37.96 23.00 -1.62
C MET A 134 36.55 23.02 -2.22
N THR A 135 36.42 23.67 -3.37
CA THR A 135 35.22 23.78 -4.20
C THR A 135 34.61 22.42 -4.49
N SER A 136 33.41 22.17 -3.97
CA SER A 136 32.52 21.13 -4.46
C SER A 136 31.31 21.83 -5.08
N GLN A 137 31.17 21.76 -6.41
CA GLN A 137 29.91 22.03 -7.08
C GLN A 137 28.93 20.92 -6.69
N ILE A 138 28.39 21.00 -5.47
CA ILE A 138 27.21 20.25 -5.09
C ILE A 138 26.06 20.94 -5.80
N SER A 139 25.56 20.31 -6.86
CA SER A 139 24.27 20.67 -7.46
C SER A 139 23.23 20.62 -6.35
N SER A 140 22.89 21.78 -5.79
CA SER A 140 21.92 21.91 -4.72
C SER A 140 20.53 21.74 -5.33
N VAL A 141 20.08 20.51 -5.47
CA VAL A 141 18.64 20.27 -5.62
C VAL A 141 18.01 20.85 -4.35
N ALA A 142 17.29 21.97 -4.51
CA ALA A 142 16.77 22.73 -3.40
C ALA A 142 15.97 21.80 -2.48
N PRO A 143 16.19 21.82 -1.14
CA PRO A 143 15.46 20.97 -0.19
C PRO A 143 13.94 21.07 -0.34
N THR A 144 13.45 22.23 -0.77
CA THR A 144 12.05 22.51 -1.11
C THR A 144 11.51 21.63 -2.25
N ALA A 145 12.30 21.36 -3.29
CA ALA A 145 11.88 20.56 -4.44
C ALA A 145 11.79 19.05 -4.10
N ILE A 146 12.63 18.58 -3.18
CA ILE A 146 12.61 17.18 -2.70
C ILE A 146 11.35 16.94 -1.85
N ASN A 147 11.02 17.88 -0.96
CA ASN A 147 9.81 17.80 -0.13
C ASN A 147 8.52 17.81 -0.96
N GLU A 148 8.44 18.66 -1.99
CA GLU A 148 7.26 18.71 -2.86
C GLU A 148 7.07 17.43 -3.70
N LYS A 149 8.18 16.83 -4.17
CA LYS A 149 8.16 15.53 -4.85
C LYS A 149 7.67 14.42 -3.90
N GLU A 150 8.18 14.36 -2.68
CA GLU A 150 7.77 13.36 -1.70
C GLU A 150 6.30 13.49 -1.29
N ARG A 151 5.82 14.74 -1.19
CA ARG A 151 4.41 15.04 -0.99
C ARG A 151 3.55 14.55 -2.16
N ALA A 152 3.94 14.83 -3.40
CA ALA A 152 3.22 14.37 -4.58
C ALA A 152 3.17 12.84 -4.66
N ASN A 153 4.30 12.17 -4.38
CA ASN A 153 4.39 10.71 -4.32
C ASN A 153 3.40 10.13 -3.30
N LEU A 154 3.36 10.71 -2.08
CA LEU A 154 2.49 10.21 -1.02
C LEU A 154 1.00 10.41 -1.32
N ILE A 155 0.64 11.50 -2.02
CA ILE A 155 -0.73 11.69 -2.55
C ILE A 155 -1.07 10.61 -3.58
N ALA A 156 -0.16 10.32 -4.50
CA ALA A 156 -0.35 9.27 -5.50
C ALA A 156 -0.50 7.88 -4.85
N ASP A 157 0.27 7.60 -3.79
CA ASP A 157 0.17 6.36 -3.01
C ASP A 157 -1.21 6.22 -2.36
N VAL A 158 -1.71 7.29 -1.71
CA VAL A 158 -3.07 7.32 -1.13
C VAL A 158 -4.14 7.06 -2.18
N ILE A 159 -4.02 7.67 -3.37
CA ILE A 159 -4.96 7.44 -4.47
C ILE A 159 -4.92 5.98 -4.93
N THR A 160 -3.72 5.41 -5.07
CA THR A 160 -3.53 4.02 -5.49
C THR A 160 -4.15 3.04 -4.51
N ILE A 161 -3.95 3.25 -3.20
CA ILE A 161 -4.59 2.43 -2.15
C ILE A 161 -6.11 2.54 -2.23
N LYS A 162 -6.67 3.75 -2.40
CA LYS A 162 -8.12 3.95 -2.57
C LYS A 162 -8.67 3.21 -3.78
N LEU A 163 -7.97 3.27 -4.92
CA LEU A 163 -8.37 2.57 -6.14
C LEU A 163 -8.38 1.06 -5.93
N CYS A 164 -7.30 0.51 -5.38
CA CYS A 164 -7.21 -0.92 -5.05
C CYS A 164 -8.36 -1.34 -4.12
N ARG A 165 -8.59 -0.58 -3.04
CA ARG A 165 -9.68 -0.81 -2.08
C ARG A 165 -11.05 -0.84 -2.75
N ASN A 166 -11.33 0.13 -3.62
CA ASN A 166 -12.60 0.18 -4.34
C ASN A 166 -12.78 -1.04 -5.24
N THR A 167 -11.73 -1.48 -5.94
CA THR A 167 -11.76 -2.73 -6.72
C THR A 167 -12.13 -3.92 -5.85
N VAL A 168 -11.51 -4.07 -4.66
CA VAL A 168 -11.81 -5.17 -3.74
C VAL A 168 -13.26 -5.09 -3.23
N LYS A 169 -13.74 -3.87 -2.95
CA LYS A 169 -15.10 -3.63 -2.45
C LYS A 169 -16.14 -4.04 -3.49
N THR A 170 -15.99 -3.57 -4.72
CA THR A 170 -16.88 -3.94 -5.84
C THR A 170 -16.90 -5.46 -6.05
N ALA A 171 -15.74 -6.11 -5.96
CA ALA A 171 -15.65 -7.57 -6.05
C ALA A 171 -16.40 -8.28 -4.92
N ALA A 172 -16.28 -7.78 -3.68
CA ALA A 172 -16.99 -8.32 -2.52
C ALA A 172 -18.52 -8.19 -2.68
N GLU A 173 -18.99 -7.04 -3.13
CA GLU A 173 -20.42 -6.77 -3.38
C GLU A 173 -20.99 -7.71 -4.46
N PHE A 174 -20.24 -7.93 -5.55
CA PHE A 174 -20.61 -8.89 -6.59
C PHE A 174 -20.72 -10.33 -6.05
N THR A 175 -19.84 -10.73 -5.12
CA THR A 175 -19.94 -12.05 -4.48
C THR A 175 -21.11 -12.16 -3.51
N THR A 176 -21.44 -11.08 -2.79
CA THR A 176 -22.51 -11.06 -1.79
C THR A 176 -23.89 -11.10 -2.46
N SER A 177 -24.09 -10.32 -3.53
CA SER A 177 -25.32 -10.32 -4.33
C SER A 177 -25.61 -11.70 -4.94
N ALA A 178 -24.55 -12.37 -5.44
CA ALA A 178 -24.65 -13.73 -5.96
C ALA A 178 -24.90 -14.78 -4.86
N MET A 179 -24.49 -14.56 -3.60
CA MET A 179 -24.84 -15.46 -2.50
C MET A 179 -26.30 -15.29 -2.09
N THR A 180 -26.81 -14.05 -2.00
CA THR A 180 -28.21 -13.80 -1.64
C THR A 180 -29.22 -14.36 -2.66
N SER A 181 -28.87 -14.40 -3.95
CA SER A 181 -29.74 -15.00 -4.98
C SER A 181 -29.82 -16.53 -4.92
N PHE A 182 -28.89 -17.20 -4.22
CA PHE A 182 -28.92 -18.66 -4.03
C PHE A 182 -29.66 -19.09 -2.76
N PHE A 183 -29.84 -18.20 -1.78
CA PHE A 183 -30.42 -18.53 -0.47
C PHE A 183 -31.89 -18.11 -0.29
N LEU A 184 -32.49 -17.41 -1.26
CA LEU A 184 -33.92 -17.09 -1.24
C LEU A 184 -34.69 -18.02 -2.18
N PRO A 185 -35.55 -18.93 -1.69
CA PRO A 185 -36.52 -19.58 -2.56
C PRO A 185 -37.46 -18.51 -3.13
N PRO A 186 -37.94 -18.65 -4.37
CA PRO A 186 -38.97 -17.75 -4.89
C PRO A 186 -40.21 -17.92 -4.01
N LEU A 187 -40.55 -16.88 -3.26
CA LEU A 187 -41.88 -16.75 -2.65
C LEU A 187 -42.87 -16.69 -3.82
N ARG A 188 -43.47 -17.85 -4.15
CA ARG A 188 -44.66 -17.89 -4.99
C ARG A 188 -45.81 -17.37 -4.13
N LEU A 189 -46.28 -16.17 -4.45
CA LEU A 189 -47.63 -15.72 -4.11
C LEU A 189 -48.64 -16.47 -5.00
#